data_AF-A0A640QDY3-F1
#
_entry.id   AF-A0A640QDY3-F1
#
_cell.length_a   1.000
_cell.length_b   1.000
_cell.length_c   1.000
_cell.angle_alpha   90.00
_cell.angle_beta   90.00
_cell.angle_gamma   90.00
#
_symmetry.space_group_name_H-M   'P 1'
#
loop_
_entity.id
_entity.type
_entity.pdbx_description
1 polymer ?
#
loop_
_entity_poly.entity_id
_entity_poly.type
_entity_poly.pdbx_seq_one_letter_code
_entity_poly.pdbx_strand_id
1 'polypeptide(L)'
;MPTDAQLLIGKVLQIKDKITAKRHCIPCDLKAEWNALDAQTACFESKALYRSAVKGQEMNKHIDYTGSVKELSQLVSKLKTLNNKVNVTQVHH
;
A
#
# COMPACT_ATOMS: atom_id res chain seq x y z
N MET A 1 11.45 -2.58 19.10
CA MET A 1 10.65 -1.40 18.66
C MET A 1 10.43 -1.56 17.16
N PRO A 2 9.19 -1.50 16.64
CA PRO A 2 8.99 -1.48 15.19
C PRO A 2 9.64 -0.22 14.63
N THR A 3 10.48 -0.38 13.61
CA THR A 3 11.16 0.75 12.95
C THR A 3 10.12 1.61 12.25
N ASP A 4 10.31 2.94 12.17
CA ASP A 4 9.39 3.86 11.48
C ASP A 4 9.01 3.40 10.07
N ALA A 5 9.94 2.75 9.36
CA ALA A 5 9.70 2.12 8.06
C ALA A 5 8.62 1.03 8.13
N GLN A 6 8.67 0.10 9.10
CA GLN A 6 7.66 -0.95 9.27
C GLN A 6 6.27 -0.35 9.57
N LEU A 7 6.22 0.70 10.40
CA LEU A 7 4.97 1.39 10.70
C LEU A 7 4.38 2.06 9.46
N LEU A 8 5.22 2.70 8.64
CA LEU A 8 4.78 3.32 7.39
C LEU A 8 4.32 2.29 6.36
N ILE A 9 5.04 1.17 6.22
CA ILE A 9 4.65 0.07 5.33
C ILE A 9 3.30 -0.51 5.77
N GLY A 10 3.10 -0.71 7.06
CA GLY A 10 1.79 -1.11 7.60
C GLY A 10 0.67 -0.13 7.29
N LYS A 11 0.95 1.19 7.26
CA LYS A 11 -0.03 2.21 6.83
C LYS A 11 -0.31 2.17 5.33
N VAL A 12 0.72 1.97 4.50
CA VAL A 12 0.57 1.79 3.05
C VAL A 12 -0.40 0.65 2.75
N LEU A 13 -0.17 -0.52 3.36
CA LEU A 13 -1.01 -1.70 3.17
C LEU A 13 -2.45 -1.47 3.63
N GLN A 14 -2.66 -0.83 4.78
CA GLN A 14 -4.02 -0.51 5.27
C GLN A 14 -4.79 0.41 4.33
N ILE A 15 -4.16 1.46 3.79
CA ILE A 15 -4.83 2.40 2.89
C ILE A 15 -5.10 1.72 1.53
N LYS A 16 -4.14 0.94 1.03
CA LYS A 16 -4.28 0.14 -0.19
C LYS A 16 -5.46 -0.84 -0.10
N ASP A 17 -5.58 -1.57 1.01
CA ASP A 17 -6.68 -2.51 1.22
C ASP A 17 -8.04 -1.80 1.20
N LYS A 18 -8.14 -0.64 1.85
CA LYS A 18 -9.34 0.20 1.86
C LYS A 18 -9.74 0.69 0.46
N ILE A 19 -8.78 1.11 -0.37
CA ILE A 19 -9.05 1.51 -1.76
C ILE A 19 -9.43 0.30 -2.61
N THR A 20 -8.75 -0.83 -2.44
CA THR A 20 -9.04 -2.10 -3.14
C THR A 20 -10.45 -2.61 -2.84
N ALA A 21 -10.89 -2.53 -1.58
CA ALA A 21 -12.25 -2.87 -1.18
C ALA A 21 -13.30 -2.02 -1.94
N LYS A 22 -12.95 -0.77 -2.26
CA LYS A 22 -13.77 0.17 -3.04
C LYS A 22 -13.38 0.23 -4.52
N ARG A 23 -12.62 -0.74 -5.05
CA ARG A 23 -12.10 -0.69 -6.44
C ARG A 23 -13.17 -0.49 -7.52
N HIS A 24 -14.38 -0.95 -7.24
CA HIS A 24 -15.54 -0.83 -8.12
C HIS A 24 -16.10 0.60 -8.18
N CYS A 25 -15.76 1.45 -7.21
CA CYS A 25 -16.13 2.86 -7.15
C CYS A 25 -14.98 3.80 -7.47
N ILE A 26 -13.82 3.30 -7.91
CA ILE A 26 -12.72 4.15 -8.35
C ILE A 26 -13.08 4.71 -9.74
N PRO A 27 -13.23 6.03 -9.89
CA PRO A 27 -13.53 6.64 -11.19
C PRO A 27 -12.39 6.40 -12.17
N CYS A 28 -12.70 6.38 -13.47
CA CYS A 28 -11.73 6.06 -14.53
C CYS A 28 -10.50 6.98 -14.50
N ASP A 29 -10.68 8.27 -14.19
CA ASP A 29 -9.61 9.26 -14.02
C ASP A 29 -8.60 8.89 -12.93
N LEU A 30 -9.06 8.24 -11.86
CA LEU A 30 -8.21 7.85 -10.72
C LEU A 30 -7.68 6.42 -10.85
N LYS A 31 -8.18 5.65 -11.82
CA LYS A 31 -7.78 4.24 -12.03
C LYS A 31 -6.34 4.13 -12.50
N ALA A 32 -5.87 5.06 -13.33
CA ALA A 32 -4.46 5.11 -13.76
C ALA A 32 -3.52 5.43 -12.58
N GLU A 33 -3.87 6.43 -11.76
CA GLU A 33 -3.13 6.80 -10.55
C GLU A 33 -3.12 5.65 -9.53
N TRP A 34 -4.26 4.98 -9.35
CA TRP A 34 -4.38 3.78 -8.52
C TRP A 34 -3.47 2.65 -9.00
N ASN A 35 -3.51 2.28 -10.28
CA ASN A 35 -2.68 1.19 -10.82
C ASN A 35 -1.18 1.48 -10.68
N ALA A 36 -0.75 2.73 -10.86
CA ALA A 36 0.64 3.12 -10.67
C ALA A 36 1.08 3.01 -9.20
N LEU A 37 0.22 3.38 -8.24
CA LEU A 37 0.49 3.24 -6.81
C LEU A 37 0.40 1.78 -6.35
N ASP A 38 -0.52 0.99 -6.91
CA ASP A 38 -0.64 -0.44 -6.67
C ASP A 38 0.65 -1.17 -7.05
N ALA A 39 1.18 -0.91 -8.26
CA ALA A 39 2.43 -1.48 -8.74
C ALA A 39 3.64 -1.09 -7.86
N GLN A 40 3.74 0.17 -7.44
CA GLN A 40 4.80 0.64 -6.53
C GLN A 40 4.72 0.00 -5.15
N THR A 41 3.51 -0.35 -4.70
CA THR A 41 3.28 -0.91 -3.35
C THR A 41 3.21 -2.42 -3.32
N ALA A 42 3.22 -3.08 -4.48
CA ALA A 42 3.25 -4.54 -4.61
C ALA A 42 4.48 -5.17 -3.91
N CYS A 43 5.59 -4.44 -3.83
CA CYS A 43 6.81 -4.84 -3.10
C CYS A 43 6.55 -5.06 -1.59
N PHE A 44 5.56 -4.35 -1.03
CA PHE A 44 5.21 -4.46 0.39
C PHE A 44 4.21 -5.58 0.69
N GLU A 45 3.57 -6.16 -0.33
CA GLU A 45 2.54 -7.18 -0.11
C GLU A 45 3.12 -8.50 0.36
N SER A 46 2.54 -9.01 1.46
CA SER A 46 2.91 -10.25 2.12
C SER A 46 2.93 -11.48 1.20
N LYS A 47 2.30 -11.45 0.01
CA LYS A 47 2.40 -12.53 -0.99
C LYS A 47 3.80 -12.68 -1.59
N ALA A 48 4.57 -11.61 -1.70
CA ALA A 48 5.98 -11.66 -2.10
C ALA A 48 6.84 -12.27 -0.99
N LEU A 49 6.56 -11.91 0.27
CA LEU A 49 7.21 -12.50 1.45
C LEU A 49 6.87 -13.98 1.58
N TYR A 50 5.58 -14.35 1.53
CA TYR A 50 5.11 -15.73 1.72
C TYR A 50 5.59 -16.70 0.63
N ARG A 51 5.86 -16.23 -0.60
CA ARG A 51 6.48 -17.07 -1.65
C ARG A 51 7.89 -17.55 -1.29
N SER A 52 8.57 -16.85 -0.37
CA SER A 52 9.86 -17.24 0.20
C SER A 52 9.73 -17.96 1.55
N ALA A 53 8.51 -18.23 2.03
CA ALA A 53 8.29 -18.98 3.27
C ALA A 53 8.57 -20.47 3.05
N VAL A 54 9.74 -20.93 3.47
CA VAL A 54 10.04 -22.36 3.56
C VAL A 54 9.45 -22.91 4.87
N LYS A 55 8.72 -24.02 4.80
CA LYS A 55 8.10 -24.67 5.96
C LYS A 55 9.18 -25.05 7.00
N GLY A 56 9.12 -24.46 8.19
CA GLY A 56 10.01 -24.78 9.32
C GLY A 56 11.06 -23.71 9.68
N GLN A 57 11.11 -22.58 8.97
CA GLN A 57 12.04 -21.49 9.27
C GLN A 57 11.32 -20.29 9.90
N GLU A 58 11.87 -19.73 10.98
CA GLU A 58 11.35 -18.53 11.63
C GLU A 58 11.42 -17.36 10.64
N MET A 59 10.26 -16.92 10.17
CA MET A 59 10.17 -15.89 9.16
C MET A 59 10.33 -14.53 9.83
N ASN A 60 11.57 -14.04 9.91
CA ASN A 60 11.79 -12.62 10.14
C ASN A 60 11.18 -11.89 8.95
N LYS A 61 10.06 -11.18 9.17
CA LYS A 61 9.38 -10.33 8.18
C LYS A 61 10.26 -9.10 7.89
N HIS A 62 11.46 -9.35 7.40
CA HIS A 62 12.35 -8.32 6.93
C HIS A 62 11.84 -7.92 5.57
N ILE A 63 11.15 -6.80 5.52
CA ILE A 63 10.83 -6.17 4.26
C ILE A 63 12.16 -5.56 3.82
N ASP A 64 12.78 -6.15 2.80
CA ASP A 64 14.02 -5.66 2.15
C ASP A 64 13.75 -4.37 1.37
N TYR A 65 13.10 -3.41 2.03
CA TYR A 65 12.91 -2.08 1.51
C TYR A 65 14.18 -1.27 1.76
N THR A 66 15.00 -1.17 0.71
CA THR A 66 16.22 -0.36 0.67
C THR A 66 15.95 1.14 0.45
N GLY A 67 14.68 1.53 0.24
CA GLY A 67 14.29 2.92 0.06
C GLY A 67 14.25 3.72 1.37
N SER A 68 14.17 5.04 1.24
CA SER A 68 14.15 5.93 2.41
C SER A 68 12.78 5.97 3.08
N VAL A 69 12.74 6.15 4.40
CA VAL A 69 11.53 6.49 5.18
C VAL A 69 10.77 7.67 4.56
N LYS A 70 11.49 8.61 3.92
CA LYS A 70 10.91 9.74 3.20
C LYS A 70 10.04 9.31 2.02
N GLU A 71 10.50 8.32 1.24
CA GLU A 71 9.76 7.79 0.10
C GLU A 71 8.51 7.04 0.56
N LEU A 72 8.61 6.25 1.64
CA LEU A 72 7.45 5.63 2.28
C LEU A 72 6.42 6.67 2.75
N SER A 73 6.88 7.75 3.38
CA SER A 73 6.00 8.84 3.81
C SER A 73 5.29 9.52 2.65
N GLN A 74 5.99 9.71 1.52
CA GLN A 74 5.39 10.23 0.29
C GLN A 74 4.37 9.25 -0.31
N LEU A 75 4.65 7.95 -0.32
CA LEU A 75 3.70 6.93 -0.78
C LEU A 75 2.43 6.90 0.07
N VAL A 76 2.57 6.93 1.40
CA VAL A 76 1.42 7.03 2.33
C VAL A 76 0.59 8.29 2.03
N SER A 77 1.25 9.42 1.80
CA SER A 77 0.55 10.68 1.51
C SER A 77 -0.20 10.63 0.18
N LYS A 78 0.42 10.09 -0.89
CA LYS A 78 -0.23 9.90 -2.20
C LYS A 78 -1.44 8.97 -2.11
N LEU A 79 -1.30 7.85 -1.40
CA LEU A 79 -2.40 6.91 -1.16
C LEU A 79 -3.55 7.53 -0.36
N LYS A 80 -3.24 8.34 0.68
CA LYS A 80 -4.26 9.08 1.43
C LYS A 80 -5.02 10.06 0.54
N THR A 81 -4.31 10.82 -0.28
CA THR A 81 -4.93 11.77 -1.23
C THR A 81 -5.84 11.04 -2.20
N LEU A 82 -5.38 9.92 -2.78
CA LEU A 82 -6.19 9.10 -3.67
C LEU A 82 -7.44 8.56 -2.96
N ASN A 83 -7.30 8.00 -1.76
CA ASN A 83 -8.43 7.52 -0.97
C ASN A 83 -9.45 8.64 -0.68
N ASN A 84 -8.97 9.84 -0.36
CA ASN A 84 -9.85 10.99 -0.14
C ASN A 84 -10.59 11.39 -1.41
N LYS A 85 -9.90 11.47 -2.56
CA LYS A 85 -10.53 11.76 -3.85
C LYS A 85 -11.61 10.72 -4.19
N VAL A 86 -11.31 9.43 -4.07
CA VAL A 86 -12.27 8.34 -4.29
C VAL A 86 -13.48 8.49 -3.36
N ASN A 87 -13.27 8.84 -2.09
CA ASN A 87 -14.36 9.01 -1.14
C ASN A 87 -15.21 10.27 -1.39
N VAL A 88 -14.59 11.38 -1.82
CA VAL A 88 -15.32 12.62 -2.17
C VAL A 88 -16.15 12.42 -3.44
N THR A 89 -15.62 11.70 -4.43
CA THR A 89 -16.38 11.36 -5.65
C THR A 89 -17.58 10.45 -5.33
N GLN A 90 -17.49 9.58 -4.32
CA GLN A 90 -18.62 8.75 -3.87
C GLN A 90 -19.76 9.55 -3.22
N VAL A 91 -19.48 10.67 -2.54
CA VAL A 91 -20.51 11.47 -1.84
C VAL A 91 -21.35 12.30 -2.83
N HIS A 92 -20.87 12.51 -4.06
CA HIS A 92 -21.56 13.28 -5.09
C HIS A 92 -22.49 12.45 -6.00
N HIS A 93 -22.68 11.15 -5.73
CA HIS A 93 -23.52 10.26 -6.55
C HIS A 93 -24.73 9.75 -5.77
#